data_AF-X1MWI2-F1
#
_entry.id   AF-X1MWI2-F1
#
_cell.length_a   1.000
_cell.length_b   1.000
_cell.length_c   1.000
_cell.angle_alpha   90.00
_cell.angle_beta   90.00
_cell.angle_gamma   90.00
#
_symmetry.space_group_name_H-M   'P 1'
#
loop_
_entity.id
_entity.type
_entity.pdbx_description
1 polymer ?
#
loop_
_entity_poly.entity_id
_entity_poly.type
_entity_poly.pdbx_seq_one_letter_code
_entity_poly.pdbx_strand_id
1 'polypeptide(L)'
;MNWKDIIQNWPKTIALIVLTALLFWGHACQPEVRSLIYPSVKVTRPELQIELDSLIATAQYRMADLDQQEAFRDLIFQNALVVFETGTMNPAGIITLLLGLYGATRMVKDTKDRIVKKA
;
A
#
# COMPACT_ATOMS: atom_id res chain seq x y z
N MET A 1 24.88 31.21 37.81
CA MET A 1 25.93 31.58 36.84
C MET A 1 26.51 32.92 37.28
N ASN A 2 27.75 32.93 37.78
CA ASN A 2 28.36 34.12 38.36
C ASN A 2 28.79 35.08 37.24
N TRP A 3 28.34 36.34 37.29
CA TRP A 3 28.57 37.32 36.21
C TRP A 3 30.06 37.57 35.94
N LYS A 4 30.90 37.42 36.95
CA LYS A 4 32.36 37.61 36.85
C LYS A 4 33.05 36.54 36.00
N ASP A 5 32.56 35.29 36.03
CA ASP A 5 33.13 34.18 35.27
C ASP A 5 32.84 34.29 33.77
N ILE A 6 31.72 34.92 33.41
CA ILE A 6 31.30 35.14 32.01
C ILE A 6 32.22 36.15 31.32
N ILE A 7 32.61 37.22 32.02
CA ILE A 7 33.46 38.28 31.48
C ILE A 7 34.88 37.77 31.25
N GLN A 8 35.42 36.97 32.18
CA GLN A 8 36.80 36.47 32.10
C GLN A 8 36.99 35.42 31.00
N ASN A 9 35.95 34.62 30.70
CA ASN A 9 35.98 33.57 29.69
C ASN A 9 35.04 33.83 28.49
N TRP A 10 34.77 35.10 28.19
CA TRP A 10 33.88 35.57 27.13
C TRP A 10 33.93 34.79 25.79
N PRO A 11 35.11 34.51 25.20
CA PRO A 11 35.17 33.76 23.93
C PRO A 11 34.71 32.30 24.04
N LYS A 12 34.92 31.64 25.19
CA LYS A 12 34.50 30.25 25.40
C LYS A 12 32.98 30.15 25.54
N THR A 13 32.36 31.10 26.22
CA THR A 13 30.90 31.15 26.42
C THR A 13 30.17 31.34 25.08
N ILE A 14 30.66 32.24 24.23
CA ILE A 14 30.09 32.45 22.89
C ILE A 14 30.24 31.19 22.04
N ALA A 15 31.42 30.55 22.04
CA ALA A 15 31.64 29.32 21.28
C ALA A 15 30.67 28.20 21.70
N LEU A 16 30.41 28.05 23.01
CA LEU A 16 29.47 27.06 23.53
C LEU A 16 28.03 27.33 23.05
N ILE A 17 27.60 28.60 23.05
CA ILE A 17 26.25 29.01 22.60
C ILE A 17 26.10 28.78 21.09
N VAL A 18 27.10 29.16 20.30
CA VAL A 18 27.08 28.98 18.85
C VAL A 18 27.07 27.49 18.49
N LEU A 19 27.85 26.67 19.20
CA LEU A 19 27.89 25.22 18.99
C LEU A 19 26.55 24.55 19.33
N THR A 20 25.95 24.92 20.46
CA THR A 20 24.63 24.40 20.85
C THR A 20 23.55 24.84 19.88
N ALA A 21 23.55 26.09 19.42
CA ALA A 21 22.64 26.57 18.39
C ALA A 21 22.79 25.81 17.06
N LEU A 22 24.02 25.54 16.62
CA LEU A 22 24.30 24.75 15.41
C LEU A 22 23.81 23.29 15.53
N LEU A 23 24.00 22.67 16.70
CA LEU A 23 23.51 21.31 16.95
C LEU A 23 21.97 21.25 16.95
N PHE A 24 21.32 22.23 17.58
CA PHE A 24 19.85 22.33 17.53
C PHE A 24 19.34 22.56 16.11
N TRP A 25 19.99 23.44 15.35
CA TRP A 25 19.64 23.72 13.96
C TRP A 25 19.79 22.47 13.08
N GLY A 26 20.89 21.73 13.22
CA GLY A 26 21.14 20.51 12.47
C GLY A 26 20.14 19.40 12.78
N HIS A 27 19.72 19.27 14.03
CA HIS A 27 18.71 18.28 14.43
C HIS A 27 17.27 18.65 14.03
N ALA A 28 16.97 19.94 13.88
CA ALA A 28 15.62 20.42 13.56
C ALA A 28 15.25 20.29 12.06
N CYS A 29 16.24 20.19 11.17
CA CYS A 29 15.97 20.07 9.74
C CYS A 29 15.69 18.61 9.36
N GLN A 30 14.42 18.24 9.32
CA GLN A 30 14.01 16.91 8.88
C GLN A 30 14.07 16.82 7.33
N PRO A 31 14.66 15.76 6.75
CA PRO A 31 14.74 15.63 5.30
C PRO A 31 13.34 15.37 4.71
N GLU A 32 12.93 16.23 3.79
CA GLU A 32 11.66 16.14 3.06
C GLU A 32 11.89 15.73 1.61
N VAL A 33 10.96 14.93 1.07
CA VAL A 33 10.94 14.51 -0.34
C VAL A 33 9.55 14.71 -0.93
N ARG A 34 9.43 14.71 -2.27
CA ARG A 34 8.12 14.83 -2.92
C ARG A 34 7.27 13.59 -2.65
N SER A 35 5.98 13.78 -2.39
CA SER A 35 4.98 12.70 -2.22
C SER A 35 4.84 11.87 -3.50
N LEU A 36 4.53 10.57 -3.34
CA LEU A 36 4.26 9.66 -4.46
C LEU A 36 2.84 9.84 -5.01
N ILE A 37 1.91 10.28 -4.16
CA ILE A 37 0.49 10.42 -4.51
C ILE A 37 0.20 11.83 -5.04
N TYR A 38 0.76 12.85 -4.38
CA TYR A 38 0.53 14.26 -4.70
C TYR A 38 1.86 14.99 -4.98
N PRO A 39 2.28 15.13 -6.26
CA PRO A 39 3.61 15.64 -6.60
C PRO A 39 3.84 17.11 -6.22
N SER A 40 2.80 17.83 -5.84
CA SER A 40 2.85 19.22 -5.34
C SER A 40 3.20 19.33 -3.85
N VAL A 41 3.18 18.23 -3.10
CA VAL A 41 3.38 18.21 -1.64
C VAL A 41 4.73 17.59 -1.30
N LYS A 42 5.44 18.21 -0.34
CA LYS A 42 6.63 17.62 0.29
C LYS A 42 6.19 16.88 1.54
N VAL A 43 6.66 15.65 1.69
CA VAL A 43 6.34 14.77 2.80
C VAL A 43 7.61 14.35 3.51
N THR A 44 7.45 14.07 4.79
CA THR A 44 8.52 13.56 5.63
C THR A 44 8.68 12.05 5.43
N ARG A 45 9.81 11.50 5.89
CA ARG A 45 10.07 10.04 5.85
C ARG A 45 8.92 9.16 6.38
N PRO A 46 8.29 9.43 7.55
CA PRO A 46 7.21 8.58 8.05
C PRO A 46 5.93 8.68 7.19
N GLU A 47 5.60 9.86 6.67
CA GLU A 47 4.44 10.03 5.79
C GLU A 47 4.62 9.29 4.47
N LEU A 48 5.83 9.35 3.89
CA LEU A 48 6.17 8.62 2.67
C LEU A 48 6.01 7.10 2.86
N GLN A 49 6.35 6.57 4.03
CA GLN A 49 6.17 5.14 4.34
C GLN A 49 4.69 4.75 4.35
N ILE A 50 3.83 5.59 4.93
CA ILE A 50 2.38 5.34 4.96
C ILE A 50 1.79 5.38 3.55
N GLU A 51 2.21 6.34 2.71
CA GLU A 51 1.78 6.40 1.30
C GLU A 51 2.19 5.13 0.55
N LEU A 52 3.42 4.67 0.75
CA LEU A 52 3.95 3.48 0.09
C LEU A 52 3.19 2.21 0.50
N ASP A 53 2.95 2.00 1.79
CA ASP A 53 2.22 0.84 2.31
C ASP A 53 0.78 0.79 1.77
N SER A 54 0.12 1.95 1.69
CA SER A 54 -1.21 2.07 1.09
C SER A 54 -1.22 1.69 -0.40
N LEU A 55 -0.20 2.13 -1.15
CA LEU A 55 -0.05 1.76 -2.57
C LEU A 55 0.19 0.25 -2.75
N ILE A 56 1.07 -0.33 -1.94
CA ILE A 56 1.38 -1.77 -1.99
C ILE A 56 0.13 -2.60 -1.67
N ALA A 57 -0.62 -2.25 -0.62
CA ALA A 57 -1.85 -2.95 -0.26
C ALA A 57 -2.88 -2.90 -1.39
N THR A 58 -3.02 -1.75 -2.03
CA THR A 58 -3.92 -1.57 -3.18
C THR A 58 -3.47 -2.43 -4.37
N ALA A 59 -2.17 -2.48 -4.65
CA ALA A 59 -1.61 -3.29 -5.72
C ALA A 59 -1.82 -4.78 -5.46
N GLN A 60 -1.59 -5.26 -4.23
CA GLN A 60 -1.80 -6.65 -3.84
C GLN A 60 -3.25 -7.08 -4.02
N TYR A 61 -4.21 -6.23 -3.63
CA TYR A 61 -5.63 -6.52 -3.84
C TYR A 61 -5.98 -6.69 -5.32
N ARG A 62 -5.45 -5.81 -6.19
CA ARG A 62 -5.68 -5.90 -7.64
C ARG A 62 -5.01 -7.11 -8.27
N MET A 63 -3.81 -7.47 -7.81
CA MET A 63 -3.13 -8.69 -8.27
C MET A 63 -3.93 -9.94 -7.88
N ALA A 64 -4.47 -10.00 -6.66
CA ALA A 64 -5.30 -11.14 -6.24
C ALA A 64 -6.58 -11.28 -7.08
N ASP A 65 -7.19 -10.17 -7.50
CA ASP A 65 -8.34 -10.21 -8.41
C ASP A 65 -7.95 -10.68 -9.82
N LEU A 66 -6.79 -10.23 -10.33
CA LEU A 66 -6.22 -10.71 -11.59
C LEU A 66 -5.93 -12.22 -11.56
N ASP A 67 -5.33 -12.73 -10.49
CA ASP A 67 -5.03 -14.15 -10.31
C ASP A 67 -6.31 -15.01 -10.35
N GLN A 68 -7.42 -14.52 -9.78
CA GLN A 68 -8.71 -15.22 -9.84
C GLN A 68 -9.26 -15.26 -11.27
N GLN A 69 -9.09 -14.19 -12.03
CA GLN A 69 -9.52 -14.13 -13.43
C GLN A 69 -8.69 -15.08 -14.31
N GLU A 70 -7.37 -15.14 -14.11
CA GLU A 70 -6.50 -16.08 -14.80
C GLU A 70 -6.86 -17.53 -14.47
N ALA A 71 -7.06 -17.87 -13.18
CA ALA A 71 -7.49 -19.20 -12.78
C ALA A 71 -8.84 -19.61 -13.39
N PHE A 72 -9.80 -18.69 -13.44
CA PHE A 72 -11.10 -18.93 -14.07
C PHE A 72 -10.98 -19.13 -15.59
N ARG A 73 -10.14 -18.31 -16.23
CA ARG A 73 -9.83 -18.41 -17.66
C ARG A 73 -9.20 -19.75 -17.99
N ASP A 74 -8.20 -20.19 -17.25
CA ASP A 74 -7.53 -21.49 -17.46
C ASP A 74 -8.49 -22.66 -17.30
N LEU A 75 -9.35 -22.60 -16.29
CA LEU A 75 -10.40 -23.59 -16.10
C LEU A 75 -11.36 -23.66 -17.30
N ILE A 76 -11.76 -22.51 -17.86
CA ILE A 76 -12.59 -22.47 -19.07
C ILE A 76 -11.84 -23.07 -20.26
N PHE A 77 -10.60 -22.66 -20.50
CA PHE A 77 -9.82 -23.16 -21.64
C PHE A 77 -9.57 -24.65 -21.55
N GLN A 78 -9.19 -25.17 -20.38
CA GLN A 78 -8.97 -26.60 -20.17
C GLN A 78 -10.25 -27.40 -20.42
N ASN A 79 -11.40 -26.94 -19.90
CA ASN A 79 -12.68 -27.59 -20.15
C ASN A 79 -13.11 -27.51 -21.61
N ALA A 80 -12.88 -26.37 -22.28
CA ALA A 80 -13.21 -26.18 -23.70
C ALA A 80 -12.37 -27.10 -24.60
N LEU A 81 -11.08 -27.27 -24.30
CA LEU A 81 -10.17 -28.14 -25.04
C LEU A 81 -10.60 -29.61 -24.93
N VAL A 82 -11.00 -30.06 -23.74
CA VAL A 82 -11.56 -31.41 -23.53
C VAL A 82 -12.84 -31.63 -24.33
N VAL A 83 -13.72 -30.64 -24.43
CA VAL A 83 -14.95 -30.72 -25.25
C VAL A 83 -14.64 -30.78 -26.75
N PHE A 84 -13.64 -30.02 -27.20
CA PHE A 84 -13.19 -30.02 -28.59
C PHE A 84 -12.55 -31.36 -29.00
N GLU A 85 -11.72 -31.95 -28.13
CA GLU A 85 -11.05 -33.23 -28.41
C GLU A 85 -12.00 -34.43 -28.36
N THR A 86 -12.97 -34.42 -27.45
CA THR A 86 -13.85 -35.58 -27.24
C THR A 86 -15.12 -35.55 -28.08
N GLY A 87 -15.46 -34.43 -28.73
CA GLY A 87 -16.67 -34.26 -29.53
C GLY A 87 -17.99 -34.45 -28.74
N THR A 88 -17.90 -34.60 -27.42
CA THR A 88 -19.02 -34.83 -26.52
C THR A 88 -19.02 -33.74 -25.46
N MET A 89 -20.19 -33.18 -25.15
CA MET A 89 -20.29 -32.18 -24.10
C MET A 89 -19.89 -32.82 -22.77
N ASN A 90 -18.73 -32.45 -22.23
CA ASN A 90 -18.29 -32.92 -20.92
C ASN A 90 -19.15 -32.27 -19.82
N PRO A 91 -20.04 -33.02 -19.15
CA PRO A 91 -20.95 -32.45 -18.15
C PRO A 91 -20.20 -31.88 -16.95
N ALA A 92 -18.98 -32.36 -16.66
CA ALA A 92 -18.14 -31.81 -15.61
C ALA A 92 -17.72 -30.36 -15.92
N GLY A 93 -17.43 -30.03 -17.19
CA GLY A 93 -17.08 -28.67 -17.60
C GLY A 93 -18.23 -27.69 -17.41
N ILE A 94 -19.45 -28.10 -17.76
CA ILE A 94 -20.67 -27.28 -17.56
C ILE A 94 -20.96 -27.07 -16.07
N ILE A 95 -20.86 -28.13 -15.26
CA ILE A 95 -21.06 -28.04 -13.81
C ILE A 95 -20.02 -27.12 -13.17
N THR A 96 -18.75 -27.22 -13.58
CA THR A 96 -17.69 -26.37 -13.01
C THR A 96 -17.88 -24.91 -13.42
N LEU A 97 -18.33 -24.65 -14.65
CA LEU A 97 -18.66 -23.29 -15.11
C LEU A 97 -19.88 -22.73 -14.36
N LEU A 98 -20.93 -23.53 -14.16
CA LEU A 98 -22.10 -23.16 -13.36
C LEU A 98 -21.75 -22.93 -11.87
N LEU A 99 -20.90 -23.76 -11.29
CA LEU A 99 -20.40 -23.59 -9.92
C LEU A 99 -19.52 -22.34 -9.81
N GLY A 100 -18.68 -22.06 -10.80
CA GLY A 100 -17.88 -20.83 -10.87
C GLY A 100 -18.77 -19.59 -10.94
N LEU A 101 -19.79 -19.60 -11.82
CA LEU A 101 -20.76 -18.51 -11.95
C LEU A 101 -21.59 -18.33 -10.67
N TYR A 102 -22.03 -19.42 -10.05
CA TYR A 102 -22.79 -19.40 -8.80
C TYR A 102 -21.93 -18.94 -7.60
N GLY A 103 -20.67 -19.38 -7.53
CA GLY A 103 -19.71 -18.97 -6.51
C GLY A 103 -19.38 -17.48 -6.61
N ALA A 104 -19.09 -16.99 -7.83
CA ALA A 104 -18.81 -15.59 -8.09
C ALA A 104 -20.02 -14.69 -7.75
N THR A 105 -21.22 -15.08 -8.17
CA THR A 105 -22.46 -14.31 -7.88
C THR A 105 -22.79 -14.28 -6.39
N ARG A 106 -22.49 -15.34 -5.62
CA ARG A 106 -22.65 -15.32 -4.16
C ARG A 106 -21.61 -14.45 -3.44
N MET A 107 -20.35 -14.43 -3.87
CA MET A 107 -19.33 -13.55 -3.28
C MET A 107 -19.68 -12.08 -3.46
N VAL A 108 -20.14 -11.69 -4.67
CA VAL A 108 -20.57 -10.31 -4.95
C VAL A 108 -21.78 -9.93 -4.08
N LYS A 109 -22.72 -10.85 -3.85
CA LYS A 109 -23.91 -10.60 -3.03
C LYS A 109 -23.59 -10.50 -1.53
N ASP A 110 -22.74 -11.38 -0.99
CA ASP A 110 -22.33 -11.33 0.42
C ASP A 110 -21.56 -10.04 0.74
N THR A 111 -20.74 -9.56 -0.20
CA THR A 111 -20.00 -8.30 -0.04
C THR A 111 -20.94 -7.10 -0.03
N LYS A 112 -21.95 -7.07 -0.91
CA LYS A 112 -22.98 -6.04 -0.95
C LYS A 112 -23.79 -6.00 0.35
N ASP A 113 -24.22 -7.15 0.86
CA ASP A 113 -25.03 -7.23 2.07
C ASP A 113 -24.25 -6.80 3.32
N ARG A 114 -22.93 -7.05 3.39
CA ARG A 114 -22.08 -6.52 4.48
C ARG A 114 -21.92 -5.01 4.47
N ILE A 115 -21.89 -4.38 3.30
CA ILE A 115 -21.79 -2.91 3.17
C ILE A 115 -23.11 -2.27 3.60
N VAL A 116 -24.25 -2.80 3.15
CA VAL A 116 -25.59 -2.27 3.50
C VAL A 116 -25.88 -2.40 5.00
N LYS A 117 -25.41 -3.47 5.65
CA LYS A 117 -25.66 -3.69 7.09
C LYS A 117 -24.77 -2.84 8.01
N LYS A 118 -23.71 -2.22 7.47
CA LYS A 118 -22.81 -1.31 8.20
C LYS A 118 -23.14 0.18 7.96
N ALA A 119 -24.00 0.50 6.99
CA ALA A 119 -24.55 1.82 6.74
C ALA A 119 -25.83 2.04 7.57
#